data_AF-A0A2V8YPK6-F1
#
_entry.id   AF-A0A2V8YPK6-F1
#
_cell.length_a   1.000
_cell.length_b   1.000
_cell.length_c   1.000
_cell.angle_alpha   90.00
_cell.angle_beta   90.00
_cell.angle_gamma   90.00
#
_symmetry.space_group_name_H-M   'P 1'
#
loop_
_entity.id
_entity.type
_entity.pdbx_description
1 polymer ?
#
loop_
_entity_poly.entity_id
_entity_poly.type
_entity_poly.pdbx_seq_one_letter_code
_entity_poly.pdbx_strand_id
1 'polypeptide(L)'
;MPPAFRSFLALFTSALLLSTPAFAFDTSLSDQAVREAYFLGQRRDDSMAAFLNKYTKLLPAPKSGAHINSITFLTPFALLVQYSSRQPNYSAQQAALNQSARRKRGNLH
;
A
#
# COMPACT_ATOMS: atom_id res chain seq x y z
N MET A 1 41.24 -22.55 -0.77
CA MET A 1 40.32 -21.71 -1.57
C MET A 1 40.97 -20.37 -1.84
N PRO A 2 41.01 -19.90 -3.10
CA PRO A 2 41.64 -18.63 -3.45
C PRO A 2 40.92 -17.46 -2.74
N PRO A 3 41.64 -16.43 -2.27
CA PRO A 3 41.05 -15.26 -1.59
C PRO A 3 40.07 -14.49 -2.49
N ALA A 4 40.31 -14.49 -3.81
CA ALA A 4 39.41 -13.92 -4.80
C ALA A 4 38.04 -14.62 -4.84
N PHE A 5 38.01 -15.94 -4.67
CA PHE A 5 36.78 -16.73 -4.68
C PHE A 5 35.91 -16.45 -3.44
N ARG A 6 36.54 -16.25 -2.28
CA ARG A 6 35.85 -15.87 -1.03
C ARG A 6 35.24 -14.48 -1.12
N SER A 7 35.96 -13.54 -1.72
CA SER A 7 35.50 -12.16 -1.92
C SER A 7 34.31 -12.11 -2.89
N PHE A 8 34.38 -12.87 -3.99
CA PHE A 8 33.26 -13.03 -4.92
C PHE A 8 32.02 -13.62 -4.26
N LEU A 9 32.20 -14.68 -3.45
CA LEU A 9 31.11 -15.32 -2.75
C LEU A 9 30.46 -14.38 -1.73
N ALA A 10 31.26 -13.57 -1.03
CA ALA A 10 30.78 -12.57 -0.07
C ALA A 10 30.00 -11.42 -0.74
N LEU A 11 30.47 -10.94 -1.90
CA LEU A 11 29.76 -9.93 -2.69
C LEU A 11 28.43 -10.49 -3.23
N PHE A 12 28.44 -11.74 -3.70
CA PHE A 12 27.24 -12.41 -4.21
C PHE A 12 26.19 -12.65 -3.12
N THR A 13 26.60 -13.12 -1.94
CA THR A 13 25.67 -13.31 -0.81
C THR A 13 25.14 -11.99 -0.26
N SER A 14 25.97 -10.95 -0.19
CA SER A 14 25.51 -9.59 0.13
C SER A 14 24.45 -9.11 -0.86
N ALA A 15 24.68 -9.26 -2.17
CA ALA A 15 23.71 -8.85 -3.19
C ALA A 15 22.39 -9.63 -3.09
N LEU A 16 22.43 -10.93 -2.78
CA LEU A 16 21.22 -11.73 -2.55
C LEU A 16 20.42 -11.25 -1.32
N LEU A 17 21.11 -10.95 -0.21
CA LEU A 17 20.48 -10.52 1.04
C LEU A 17 19.86 -9.12 0.94
N LEU A 18 20.40 -8.25 0.07
CA LEU A 18 19.85 -6.92 -0.18
C LEU A 18 18.72 -6.89 -1.23
N SER A 19 18.48 -7.96 -1.99
CA SER A 19 17.45 -8.00 -3.05
C SER A 19 16.01 -8.17 -2.52
N THR A 20 15.87 -8.79 -1.35
CA THR A 20 14.57 -9.22 -0.80
C THR A 20 13.55 -8.11 -0.46
N PRO A 21 13.92 -6.89 -0.02
CA PRO A 21 12.91 -5.90 0.36
C PRO A 21 12.31 -5.14 -0.84
N ALA A 22 12.86 -5.28 -2.05
CA ALA A 22 12.37 -4.54 -3.23
C ALA A 22 11.00 -5.04 -3.71
N PHE A 23 10.70 -6.34 -3.59
CA PHE A 23 9.45 -6.94 -4.06
C PHE A 23 8.31 -6.94 -3.02
N ALA A 24 8.54 -6.47 -1.80
CA ALA A 24 7.53 -6.52 -0.74
C ALA A 24 6.32 -5.58 -1.00
N PHE A 25 6.48 -4.58 -1.87
CA PHE A 25 5.44 -3.58 -2.17
C PHE A 25 4.94 -3.58 -3.61
N ASP A 26 5.52 -4.43 -4.48
CA ASP A 26 5.12 -4.54 -5.89
C ASP A 26 3.93 -5.46 -6.13
N THR A 27 3.30 -5.95 -5.06
CA THR A 27 2.08 -6.74 -5.18
C THR A 27 0.92 -5.82 -5.59
N SER A 28 0.72 -5.72 -6.90
CA SER A 28 -0.43 -5.03 -7.46
C SER A 28 -1.72 -5.62 -6.87
N LEU A 29 -2.63 -4.76 -6.40
CA LEU A 29 -3.94 -5.21 -5.93
C LEU A 29 -4.61 -6.07 -7.00
N SER A 30 -5.12 -7.25 -6.60
CA SER A 30 -5.91 -8.10 -7.48
C SER A 30 -7.23 -7.42 -7.86
N ASP A 31 -7.81 -7.78 -9.02
CA ASP A 31 -9.08 -7.20 -9.48
C ASP A 31 -10.21 -7.42 -8.45
N GLN A 32 -10.17 -8.56 -7.74
CA GLN A 32 -11.08 -8.85 -6.65
C GLN A 32 -10.88 -7.88 -5.47
N ALA A 33 -9.63 -7.65 -5.04
CA ALA A 33 -9.33 -6.71 -3.96
C ALA A 33 -9.76 -5.28 -4.31
N VAL A 34 -9.64 -4.87 -5.57
CA VAL A 34 -10.13 -3.55 -6.05
C VAL A 34 -11.65 -3.46 -5.91
N ARG A 35 -12.37 -4.51 -6.30
CA ARG A 35 -13.84 -4.55 -6.20
C ARG A 35 -14.32 -4.56 -4.75
N GLU A 36 -13.66 -5.31 -3.88
CA GLU A 36 -13.96 -5.33 -2.45
C GLU A 36 -13.67 -3.97 -1.80
N ALA A 37 -12.52 -3.35 -2.12
CA ALA A 37 -12.19 -2.01 -1.65
C ALA A 37 -13.24 -0.99 -2.09
N TYR A 38 -13.70 -1.09 -3.34
CA TYR A 38 -14.77 -0.24 -3.86
C TYR A 38 -16.06 -0.39 -3.05
N PHE A 39 -16.55 -1.62 -2.84
CA PHE A 39 -17.78 -1.83 -2.09
C PHE A 39 -17.66 -1.39 -0.63
N LEU A 40 -16.50 -1.63 -0.02
CA LEU A 40 -16.22 -1.16 1.33
C LEU A 40 -16.18 0.37 1.41
N GLY A 41 -15.67 1.05 0.38
CA GLY A 41 -15.67 2.52 0.31
C GLY A 41 -17.06 3.12 0.05
N GLN A 42 -17.93 2.41 -0.67
CA GLN A 42 -19.30 2.85 -0.93
C GLN A 42 -20.27 2.58 0.23
N ARG A 43 -19.88 1.71 1.17
CA ARG A 43 -20.54 1.61 2.47
C ARG A 43 -20.26 2.90 3.25
N ARG A 44 -21.13 3.89 3.09
CA ARG A 44 -21.12 5.16 3.84
C ARG A 44 -21.55 4.98 5.30
N ASP A 45 -21.21 3.84 5.89
CA ASP A 45 -21.55 3.46 7.26
C ASP A 45 -20.30 3.51 8.15
N ASP A 46 -20.51 3.26 9.44
CA ASP A 46 -19.42 3.25 10.42
C ASP A 46 -18.40 2.13 10.18
N SER A 47 -18.69 1.15 9.30
CA SER A 47 -17.77 0.04 9.01
C SER A 47 -16.54 0.52 8.25
N MET A 48 -16.69 1.52 7.37
CA MET A 48 -15.58 2.13 6.64
C MET A 48 -14.69 2.96 7.57
N ALA A 49 -15.30 3.73 8.48
CA ALA A 49 -14.57 4.49 9.49
C ALA A 49 -13.83 3.56 10.46
N ALA A 50 -14.48 2.49 10.94
CA ALA A 50 -13.87 1.48 11.80
C ALA A 50 -12.72 0.74 11.08
N PHE A 51 -12.85 0.48 9.79
CA PHE A 51 -11.77 -0.09 8.98
C PHE A 51 -10.55 0.84 8.90
N LEU A 52 -10.74 2.13 8.58
CA LEU A 52 -9.64 3.10 8.48
C LEU A 52 -8.99 3.38 9.84
N ASN A 53 -9.75 3.32 10.93
CA ASN A 53 -9.22 3.55 12.27
C ASN A 53 -8.16 2.50 12.67
N LYS A 54 -8.21 1.28 12.10
CA LYS A 54 -7.17 0.25 12.32
C LYS A 54 -5.78 0.70 11.88
N TYR A 55 -5.71 1.61 10.91
CA TYR A 55 -4.47 2.15 10.36
C TYR A 55 -4.01 3.43 11.07
N THR A 56 -4.80 3.93 12.03
CA THR A 56 -4.50 5.15 12.76
C THR A 56 -4.01 4.82 14.16
N LYS A 57 -2.86 5.38 14.51
CA LYS A 57 -2.32 5.36 15.88
C LYS A 57 -2.48 6.74 16.47
N LEU A 58 -3.27 6.83 17.54
CA LEU A 58 -3.36 8.02 18.36
C LEU A 58 -2.10 8.12 19.22
N LEU A 59 -1.47 9.28 19.18
CA LEU A 59 -0.30 9.57 19.99
C LEU A 59 -0.74 10.29 21.26
N PRO A 60 -0.07 10.06 22.40
CA PRO A 60 -0.31 10.85 23.60
C PRO A 60 0.00 12.32 23.33
N ALA A 61 -0.72 13.21 24.01
CA ALA A 61 -0.54 14.65 23.84
C ALA A 61 0.92 15.04 24.16
N PRO A 62 1.61 15.76 23.26
CA PRO A 62 2.99 16.17 23.50
C PRO A 62 3.04 17.22 24.61
N LYS A 63 4.01 17.09 25.52
CA LYS A 63 4.23 18.06 26.61
C LYS A 63 4.73 19.42 26.11
N SER A 64 5.34 19.46 24.92
CA SER A 64 5.81 20.67 24.23
C SER A 64 6.02 20.35 22.75
N GLY A 65 5.84 21.33 21.86
CA GLY A 65 6.06 21.20 20.41
C GLY A 65 4.79 21.03 19.57
N ALA A 66 4.97 20.69 18.30
CA ALA A 66 3.89 20.55 17.33
C ALA A 66 2.86 19.50 17.80
N HIS A 67 1.58 19.88 17.81
CA HIS A 67 0.48 19.03 18.23
C HIS A 67 0.16 17.98 17.15
N ILE A 68 0.93 16.89 17.13
CA ILE A 68 0.62 15.70 16.33
C ILE A 68 -0.14 14.74 17.24
N ASN A 69 -1.44 14.62 17.03
CA ASN A 69 -2.32 13.77 17.84
C ASN A 69 -2.49 12.35 17.26
N SER A 70 -2.14 12.14 15.99
CA SER A 70 -2.35 10.87 15.31
C SER A 70 -1.42 10.70 14.11
N ILE A 71 -1.09 9.44 13.81
CA ILE A 71 -0.39 9.02 12.60
C ILE A 71 -1.21 7.94 11.92
N THR A 72 -1.44 8.07 10.61
CA THR A 72 -2.16 7.08 9.81
C THR A 72 -1.27 6.51 8.72
N PHE A 73 -1.15 5.19 8.65
CA PHE A 73 -0.40 4.48 7.60
C PHE A 73 -1.36 3.69 6.71
N LEU A 74 -1.68 4.22 5.54
CA LEU A 74 -2.63 3.59 4.62
C LEU A 74 -1.93 2.60 3.68
N THR A 75 -2.49 1.41 3.58
CA THR A 75 -2.11 0.42 2.56
C THR A 75 -2.70 0.81 1.19
N PRO A 76 -2.18 0.26 0.08
CA PRO A 76 -2.78 0.48 -1.25
C PRO A 76 -4.28 0.14 -1.31
N PHE A 77 -4.72 -0.90 -0.57
CA PHE A 77 -6.13 -1.23 -0.44
C PHE A 77 -6.92 -0.14 0.30
N ALA A 78 -6.41 0.34 1.44
CA ALA A 78 -7.08 1.39 2.22
C ALA A 78 -7.17 2.72 1.46
N LEU A 79 -6.17 3.05 0.63
CA LEU A 79 -6.21 4.19 -0.27
C LEU A 79 -7.33 4.06 -1.31
N LEU A 80 -7.53 2.87 -1.88
CA LEU A 80 -8.63 2.61 -2.82
C LEU A 80 -10.00 2.72 -2.14
N VAL A 81 -10.15 2.18 -0.93
CA VAL A 81 -11.37 2.35 -0.12
C VAL A 81 -11.69 3.83 0.09
N GLN A 82 -10.70 4.61 0.52
CA GLN A 82 -10.87 6.05 0.75
C GLN A 82 -11.21 6.79 -0.54
N TYR A 83 -10.55 6.47 -1.65
CA TYR A 83 -10.82 7.07 -2.95
C TYR A 83 -12.24 6.76 -3.41
N SER A 84 -12.68 5.51 -3.34
CA SER A 84 -14.03 5.11 -3.75
C SER A 84 -15.11 5.80 -2.94
N SER A 85 -14.92 6.03 -1.64
CA SER A 85 -15.89 6.75 -0.81
C SER A 85 -16.17 8.19 -1.27
N ARG A 86 -15.20 8.82 -1.94
CA ARG A 86 -15.30 10.18 -2.46
C ARG A 86 -15.91 10.25 -3.86
N GLN A 87 -16.19 9.11 -4.49
CA GLN A 87 -16.68 9.06 -5.87
C GLN A 87 -18.13 8.53 -5.94
N PRO A 88 -19.13 9.42 -6.04
CA PRO A 88 -20.54 9.01 -6.06
C PRO A 88 -20.98 8.35 -7.39
N ASN A 89 -20.33 8.66 -8.51
CA ASN A 89 -20.72 8.21 -9.85
C ASN A 89 -19.74 7.18 -10.47
N TYR A 90 -18.94 6.53 -9.64
CA TYR A 90 -17.89 5.62 -10.07
C TYR A 90 -18.31 4.19 -9.84
N SER A 91 -18.21 3.30 -10.83
CA SER A 91 -18.62 1.89 -10.68
C SER A 91 -17.46 0.97 -10.31
N ALA A 92 -17.76 -0.20 -9.75
CA ALA A 92 -16.77 -1.23 -9.43
C ALA A 92 -15.97 -1.70 -10.66
N GLN A 93 -16.62 -1.75 -11.83
CA GLN A 93 -15.98 -2.12 -13.10
C GLN A 93 -15.02 -1.01 -13.57
N GLN A 94 -15.42 0.26 -13.41
CA GLN A 94 -14.55 1.39 -13.71
C GLN A 94 -13.34 1.46 -12.76
N ALA A 95 -13.49 1.02 -11.51
CA ALA A 95 -12.39 0.87 -10.56
C ALA A 95 -11.32 -0.12 -11.06
N ALA A 96 -11.74 -1.32 -11.47
CA ALA A 96 -10.83 -2.32 -12.02
C ALA A 96 -10.17 -1.86 -13.33
N LEU A 97 -10.92 -1.23 -14.23
CA LEU A 97 -10.40 -0.69 -15.49
C LEU A 97 -9.36 0.41 -15.25
N ASN A 98 -9.59 1.30 -14.31
CA ASN A 98 -8.65 2.37 -13.99
C ASN A 98 -7.36 1.81 -13.35
N GLN A 99 -7.49 0.84 -12.43
CA GLN A 99 -6.33 0.20 -11.82
C GLN A 99 -5.48 -0.56 -12.85
N SER A 100 -6.11 -1.32 -13.74
CA SER A 100 -5.41 -2.04 -14.81
C SER A 100 -4.76 -1.08 -15.82
N ALA A 101 -5.39 0.06 -16.13
CA ALA A 101 -4.78 1.11 -16.95
C ALA A 101 -3.55 1.74 -16.28
N ARG A 102 -3.62 2.03 -14.96
CA ARG A 102 -2.48 2.54 -14.18
C ARG A 102 -1.34 1.53 -14.14
N ARG A 103 -1.65 0.24 -13.97
CA ARG A 103 -0.65 -0.86 -14.02
C ARG A 103 0.06 -0.90 -15.37
N LYS A 104 -0.67 -0.84 -16.48
CA LYS A 104 -0.07 -0.83 -17.82
C LYS A 104 0.84 0.38 -18.05
N ARG A 105 0.50 1.54 -17.46
CA ARG A 105 1.31 2.76 -17.56
C ARG A 105 2.58 2.72 -16.70
N GLY A 106 2.57 2.02 -15.57
CA GLY A 106 3.74 1.82 -14.71
C GLY A 106 4.79 0.84 -15.27
N ASN A 107 4.37 -0.13 -16.08
CA ASN A 107 5.26 -1.14 -16.71
C ASN A 107 6.01 -0.64 -17.97
N LEU A 108 5.97 0.66 -18.27
CA LEU A 108 6.63 1.27 -19.44
C LEU A 108 7.99 1.91 -19.10
N HIS A 109 8.51 1.70 -17.89
CA HIS A 109 9.80 2.21 -17.41
C HIS A 109 10.75 1.08 -17.04
#